data_AF-A0A947BDT3-F1
#
_entry.id   AF-A0A947BDT3-F1
#
_cell.length_a   1.000
_cell.length_b   1.000
_cell.length_c   1.000
_cell.angle_alpha   90.00
_cell.angle_beta   90.00
_cell.angle_gamma   90.00
#
_symmetry.space_group_name_H-M   'P 1'
#
loop_
_entity.id
_entity.type
_entity.pdbx_description
1 polymer ?
#
loop_
_entity_poly.entity_id
_entity_poly.type
_entity_poly.pdbx_seq_one_letter_code
_entity_poly.pdbx_strand_id
1 'polypeptide(L)'
;VEECKPGELPEDTIYTYVHQVTLSDDLAASEEPESGPEVVESPPTLFRTTQKAHGFTRAVGYSNAQALEALGGEDAISITSDDGHIIWRVVEGDGWKAGTTISFWWQSTLPPAGPADAYLLEVEGNQAIAKGPFPAEEKPVAQRAAN
;
A
#
# COMPACT_ATOMS: atom_id res chain seq x y z
N VAL A 1 -13.93 21.77 -8.40
CA VAL A 1 -13.62 20.98 -7.19
C VAL A 1 -13.14 21.96 -6.15
N GLU A 2 -13.94 22.16 -5.10
CA GLU A 2 -13.53 22.97 -3.95
C GLU A 2 -12.24 22.40 -3.36
N GLU A 3 -11.31 23.28 -3.05
CA GLU A 3 -9.99 22.93 -2.53
C GLU A 3 -10.16 22.21 -1.20
N CYS A 4 -9.89 20.90 -1.15
CA CYS A 4 -10.00 20.13 0.08
C CYS A 4 -8.90 20.61 1.05
N LYS A 5 -9.30 21.34 2.09
CA LYS A 5 -8.41 21.87 3.12
C LYS A 5 -8.51 20.99 4.37
N PRO A 6 -7.68 19.95 4.51
CA PRO A 6 -7.80 18.97 5.58
C PRO A 6 -7.68 19.56 7.00
N GLY A 7 -7.06 20.74 7.16
CA GLY A 7 -6.93 21.42 8.45
C GLY A 7 -8.18 22.17 8.95
N GLU A 8 -9.23 22.30 8.13
CA GLU A 8 -10.51 22.95 8.52
C GLU A 8 -11.62 21.92 8.77
N LEU A 9 -11.31 20.63 8.66
CA LEU A 9 -12.26 19.54 8.88
C LEU A 9 -12.42 19.21 10.37
N PRO A 10 -13.58 18.71 10.80
CA PRO A 10 -13.83 18.37 12.20
C PRO A 10 -12.84 17.33 12.74
N GLU A 11 -12.59 17.34 14.05
CA GLU A 11 -11.61 16.50 14.73
C GLU A 11 -11.88 14.98 14.58
N ASP A 12 -13.12 14.61 14.25
CA ASP A 12 -13.58 13.24 14.00
C ASP A 12 -13.52 12.84 12.51
N THR A 13 -12.80 13.61 11.69
CA THR A 13 -12.71 13.33 10.25
C THR A 13 -11.88 12.07 9.99
N ILE A 14 -12.51 11.11 9.32
CA ILE A 14 -11.82 9.91 8.83
C ILE A 14 -11.30 10.17 7.41
N TYR A 15 -9.99 10.14 7.26
CA TYR A 15 -9.30 10.27 5.99
C TYR A 15 -9.11 8.89 5.37
N THR A 16 -9.61 8.73 4.14
CA THR A 16 -9.42 7.50 3.36
C THR A 16 -8.26 7.71 2.39
N TYR A 17 -7.22 6.91 2.54
CA TYR A 17 -6.05 6.88 1.68
C TYR A 17 -6.29 5.81 0.61
N VAL A 18 -6.25 6.19 -0.66
CA VAL A 18 -6.47 5.29 -1.80
C VAL A 18 -5.24 5.31 -2.69
N HIS A 19 -4.73 4.14 -3.04
CA HIS A 19 -3.60 3.95 -3.95
C HIS A 19 -4.02 3.05 -5.08
N GLN A 20 -3.92 3.58 -6.30
CA GLN A 20 -4.12 2.81 -7.51
C GLN A 20 -2.75 2.38 -8.01
N VAL A 21 -2.49 1.09 -7.92
CA VAL A 21 -1.22 0.50 -8.34
C VAL A 21 -1.49 -0.22 -9.65
N THR A 22 -0.79 0.18 -10.71
CA THR A 22 -0.86 -0.46 -12.02
C THR A 22 0.42 -1.21 -12.24
N LEU A 23 0.32 -2.50 -12.55
CA LEU A 23 1.49 -3.27 -12.94
C LEU A 23 1.87 -2.92 -14.37
N SER A 24 3.11 -2.49 -14.58
CA SER A 24 3.61 -2.21 -15.92
C SER A 24 3.74 -3.49 -16.75
N ASP A 25 3.61 -3.35 -18.07
CA ASP A 25 3.88 -4.44 -19.03
C ASP A 25 5.39 -4.74 -19.15
N ASP A 26 6.21 -3.72 -18.84
CA ASP A 26 7.67 -3.80 -18.75
C ASP A 26 8.10 -4.27 -17.35
N LEU A 27 7.57 -5.40 -16.88
CA LEU A 27 8.30 -6.19 -15.90
C LEU A 27 9.43 -6.87 -16.68
N ALA A 28 10.52 -6.13 -16.92
CA ALA A 28 11.73 -6.76 -17.41
C ALA A 28 12.06 -7.86 -16.41
N ALA A 29 11.86 -9.12 -16.82
CA ALA A 29 12.31 -10.29 -16.09
C ALA A 29 13.78 -10.04 -15.77
N SER A 30 14.05 -9.78 -14.49
CA SER A 30 15.40 -9.49 -14.01
C SER A 30 16.22 -10.76 -14.24
N GLU A 31 16.93 -10.77 -15.37
CA GLU A 31 17.97 -11.68 -15.84
C GLU A 31 17.67 -13.19 -15.65
N GLU A 32 17.59 -13.89 -16.79
CA GLU A 32 17.47 -15.35 -16.92
C GLU A 32 18.15 -16.11 -15.76
N PRO A 33 17.48 -17.06 -15.09
CA PRO A 33 18.12 -17.85 -14.06
C PRO A 33 19.30 -18.59 -14.68
N GLU A 34 20.50 -18.28 -14.18
CA GLU A 34 21.70 -19.08 -14.40
C GLU A 34 21.34 -20.56 -14.16
N SER A 35 21.61 -21.41 -15.16
CA SER A 35 21.14 -22.78 -15.21
C SER A 35 21.60 -23.60 -13.99
N GLY A 36 20.76 -23.64 -12.96
CA GLY A 36 20.89 -24.46 -11.76
C GLY A 36 19.55 -25.11 -11.43
N PRO A 37 19.52 -26.31 -10.83
CA PRO A 37 18.29 -27.01 -10.51
C PRO A 37 17.70 -26.43 -9.21
N GLU A 38 17.22 -25.19 -9.24
CA GLU A 38 16.46 -24.63 -8.14
C GLU A 38 15.12 -24.18 -8.67
N VAL A 39 14.07 -24.87 -8.21
CA VAL A 39 12.70 -24.38 -8.29
C VAL A 39 12.66 -23.17 -7.37
N VAL A 40 13.06 -22.01 -7.89
CA VAL A 40 12.91 -20.74 -7.19
C VAL A 40 11.41 -20.44 -7.26
N GLU A 41 10.68 -20.81 -6.21
CA GLU A 41 9.31 -20.35 -6.03
C GLU A 41 9.36 -18.82 -6.10
N SER A 42 8.72 -18.23 -7.13
CA SER A 42 8.69 -16.77 -7.26
C SER A 42 8.13 -16.18 -5.97
N PRO A 43 8.82 -15.20 -5.37
CA PRO A 43 8.36 -14.63 -4.11
C PRO A 43 6.98 -13.97 -4.31
N PRO A 44 6.09 -14.08 -3.30
CA PRO A 44 4.71 -13.62 -3.44
C PRO A 44 4.66 -12.10 -3.60
N THR A 45 3.78 -11.63 -4.48
CA THR A 45 3.53 -10.20 -4.66
C THR A 45 2.98 -9.59 -3.37
N LEU A 46 3.58 -8.50 -2.91
CA LEU A 46 3.13 -7.77 -1.73
C LEU A 46 3.14 -6.26 -1.98
N PHE A 47 2.13 -5.58 -1.47
CA PHE A 47 2.09 -4.13 -1.35
C PHE A 47 2.02 -3.81 0.14
N ARG A 48 2.88 -2.92 0.64
CA ARG A 48 2.91 -2.59 2.07
C ARG A 48 3.22 -1.13 2.32
N THR A 49 2.88 -0.66 3.52
CA THR A 49 3.42 0.61 4.02
C THR A 49 4.85 0.40 4.53
N THR A 50 5.74 1.35 4.24
CA THR A 50 7.13 1.38 4.76
C THR A 50 7.23 2.08 6.11
N GLN A 51 6.21 2.88 6.44
CA GLN A 51 6.08 3.58 7.72
C GLN A 51 4.84 3.08 8.45
N LYS A 52 4.80 3.35 9.76
CA LYS A 52 3.65 3.05 10.61
C LYS A 52 2.44 3.87 10.17
N ALA A 53 1.31 3.22 9.95
CA ALA A 53 0.03 3.84 9.63
C ALA A 53 -0.54 4.55 10.88
N HIS A 54 -0.06 5.76 11.15
CA HIS A 54 -0.54 6.57 12.26
C HIS A 54 -2.03 6.87 12.11
N GLY A 55 -2.77 6.86 13.23
CA GLY A 55 -4.22 7.05 13.25
C GLY A 55 -5.03 5.92 12.59
N PHE A 56 -4.43 4.76 12.28
CA PHE A 56 -5.12 3.66 11.61
C PHE A 56 -6.36 3.19 12.37
N THR A 57 -7.52 3.32 11.72
CA THR A 57 -8.84 3.00 12.27
C THR A 57 -9.19 1.51 12.22
N ARG A 58 -8.29 0.67 11.71
CA ARG A 58 -8.51 -0.75 11.36
C ARG A 58 -9.46 -0.99 10.19
N ALA A 59 -9.88 0.06 9.49
CA ALA A 59 -10.58 -0.07 8.22
C ALA A 59 -9.58 -0.02 7.05
N VAL A 60 -9.53 -1.11 6.31
CA VAL A 60 -8.59 -1.37 5.21
C VAL A 60 -9.26 -2.29 4.20
N GLY A 61 -8.90 -2.17 2.93
CA GLY A 61 -9.40 -3.04 1.90
C GLY A 61 -8.68 -2.86 0.57
N TYR A 62 -9.24 -3.52 -0.44
CA TYR A 62 -8.89 -3.37 -1.84
C TYR A 62 -10.14 -3.52 -2.70
N SER A 63 -10.02 -3.30 -4.00
CA SER A 63 -11.12 -3.49 -4.96
C SER A 63 -11.20 -4.96 -5.40
N ASN A 64 -12.19 -5.71 -4.91
CA ASN A 64 -12.39 -7.13 -5.26
C ASN A 64 -12.61 -7.35 -6.77
N ALA A 65 -13.31 -6.44 -7.45
CA ALA A 65 -13.51 -6.52 -8.90
C ALA A 65 -12.18 -6.42 -9.65
N GLN A 66 -11.31 -5.49 -9.23
CA GLN A 66 -9.98 -5.36 -9.80
C GLN A 66 -9.06 -6.53 -9.43
N ALA A 67 -9.17 -7.05 -8.21
CA ALA A 67 -8.43 -8.26 -7.81
C ALA A 67 -8.83 -9.47 -8.65
N LEU A 68 -10.12 -9.65 -8.94
CA LEU A 68 -10.60 -10.71 -9.82
C LEU A 68 -10.01 -10.59 -11.23
N GLU A 69 -10.00 -9.38 -11.81
CA GLU A 69 -9.42 -9.15 -13.13
C GLU A 69 -7.90 -9.35 -13.16
N ALA A 70 -7.21 -8.79 -12.17
CA ALA A 70 -5.75 -8.76 -12.07
C ALA A 70 -5.11 -10.08 -11.61
N LEU A 71 -5.73 -10.77 -10.65
CA LEU A 71 -5.19 -11.95 -9.96
C LEU A 71 -5.98 -13.22 -10.25
N GLY A 72 -7.21 -13.12 -10.79
CA GLY A 72 -8.08 -14.27 -11.03
C GLY A 72 -8.93 -14.70 -9.83
N GLY A 73 -8.88 -13.96 -8.71
CA GLY A 73 -9.69 -14.22 -7.53
C GLY A 73 -10.10 -12.94 -6.80
N GLU A 74 -11.34 -12.90 -6.32
CA GLU A 74 -11.86 -11.76 -5.55
C GLU A 74 -11.23 -11.67 -4.16
N ASP A 75 -10.85 -12.81 -3.57
CA ASP A 75 -10.18 -12.93 -2.26
C ASP A 75 -8.67 -13.22 -2.37
N ALA A 76 -8.08 -12.96 -3.54
CA ALA A 76 -6.68 -13.28 -3.84
C ALA A 76 -5.66 -12.53 -2.97
N ILE A 77 -6.09 -11.51 -2.22
CA ILE A 77 -5.23 -10.64 -1.42
C ILE A 77 -5.58 -10.78 0.06
N SER A 78 -4.59 -11.24 0.84
CA SER A 78 -4.63 -11.24 2.30
C SER A 78 -4.13 -9.90 2.83
N ILE A 79 -4.90 -9.29 3.73
CA ILE A 79 -4.53 -8.04 4.39
C ILE A 79 -4.12 -8.33 5.83
N THR A 80 -2.90 -7.94 6.20
CA THR A 80 -2.40 -8.04 7.57
C THR A 80 -1.88 -6.70 8.04
N SER A 81 -1.83 -6.53 9.36
CA SER A 81 -1.23 -5.35 9.98
C SER A 81 -0.19 -5.81 11.01
N ASP A 82 1.07 -5.46 10.78
CA ASP A 82 2.21 -5.88 11.60
C ASP A 82 3.03 -4.67 12.06
N ASP A 83 3.21 -4.53 13.38
CA ASP A 83 3.83 -3.36 14.02
C ASP A 83 3.26 -1.98 13.58
N GLY A 84 2.01 -1.98 13.09
CA GLY A 84 1.35 -0.81 12.53
C GLY A 84 1.70 -0.52 11.06
N HIS A 85 2.41 -1.40 10.39
CA HIS A 85 2.51 -1.44 8.93
C HIS A 85 1.32 -2.22 8.36
N ILE A 86 0.74 -1.74 7.28
CA ILE A 86 -0.35 -2.43 6.59
C ILE A 86 0.26 -3.17 5.40
N ILE A 87 -0.06 -4.45 5.27
CA ILE A 87 0.49 -5.35 4.26
C ILE A 87 -0.67 -5.99 3.51
N TRP A 88 -0.72 -5.77 2.21
CA TRP A 88 -1.60 -6.45 1.25
C TRP A 88 -0.75 -7.46 0.50
N ARG A 89 -0.89 -8.75 0.82
CA ARG A 89 -0.14 -9.84 0.19
C ARG A 89 -1.06 -10.61 -0.75
N VAL A 90 -0.63 -10.79 -1.99
CA VAL A 90 -1.25 -11.74 -2.90
C VAL A 90 -0.93 -13.15 -2.38
N VAL A 91 -1.96 -13.90 -2.02
CA VAL A 91 -1.86 -15.26 -1.44
C VAL A 91 -2.42 -16.33 -2.36
N GLU A 92 -3.27 -15.94 -3.30
CA GLU A 92 -3.91 -16.82 -4.27
C GLU A 92 -3.97 -16.14 -5.63
N GLY A 93 -4.25 -16.91 -6.67
CA GLY A 93 -4.35 -16.44 -8.05
C GLY A 93 -3.15 -16.82 -8.92
N ASP A 94 -3.25 -16.48 -10.20
CA ASP A 94 -2.25 -16.80 -11.24
C ASP A 94 -1.08 -15.79 -11.28
N GLY A 95 -0.93 -14.97 -10.24
CA GLY A 95 -0.05 -13.81 -10.22
C GLY A 95 -0.72 -12.55 -10.77
N TRP A 96 -0.12 -11.39 -10.47
CA TRP A 96 -0.65 -10.11 -10.92
C TRP A 96 -0.38 -9.91 -12.41
N LYS A 97 -1.44 -9.84 -13.21
CA LYS A 97 -1.35 -9.57 -14.65
C LYS A 97 -0.80 -8.18 -14.94
N ALA A 98 0.19 -8.13 -15.83
CA ALA A 98 0.67 -6.89 -16.44
C ALA A 98 -0.48 -6.05 -17.04
N GLY A 99 -0.37 -4.73 -16.93
CA GLY A 99 -1.35 -3.76 -17.43
C GLY A 99 -2.62 -3.64 -16.59
N THR A 100 -2.77 -4.42 -15.52
CA THR A 100 -3.94 -4.34 -14.63
C THR A 100 -3.69 -3.45 -13.41
N THR A 101 -4.74 -2.80 -12.95
CA THR A 101 -4.71 -1.87 -11.82
C THR A 101 -5.49 -2.42 -10.65
N ILE A 102 -4.89 -2.43 -9.45
CA ILE A 102 -5.57 -2.75 -8.20
C ILE A 102 -5.57 -1.50 -7.31
N SER A 103 -6.75 -1.16 -6.78
CA SER A 103 -6.90 -0.06 -5.83
C SER A 103 -6.85 -0.60 -4.41
N PHE A 104 -5.87 -0.15 -3.63
CA PHE A 104 -5.73 -0.42 -2.20
C PHE A 104 -6.18 0.78 -1.40
N TRP A 105 -6.80 0.56 -0.25
CA TRP A 105 -7.23 1.67 0.59
C TRP A 105 -7.14 1.34 2.07
N TRP A 106 -6.95 2.37 2.88
CA TRP A 106 -6.99 2.30 4.34
C TRP A 106 -7.45 3.64 4.93
N GLN A 107 -7.94 3.61 6.17
CA GLN A 107 -8.52 4.79 6.82
C GLN A 107 -7.72 5.22 8.06
N SER A 108 -7.45 6.51 8.16
CA SER A 108 -6.82 7.15 9.33
C SER A 108 -7.70 8.23 9.93
N THR A 109 -7.55 8.49 11.22
CA THR A 109 -8.05 9.71 11.89
C THR A 109 -7.13 10.92 11.68
N LEU A 110 -5.95 10.73 11.07
CA LEU A 110 -4.98 11.80 10.84
C LEU A 110 -5.06 12.30 9.39
N PRO A 111 -4.92 13.61 9.15
CA PRO A 111 -4.85 14.17 7.80
C PRO A 111 -3.54 13.78 7.11
N PRO A 112 -3.51 13.75 5.76
CA PRO A 112 -2.27 13.61 5.02
C PRO A 112 -1.39 14.83 5.27
N ALA A 113 -0.15 14.60 5.70
CA ALA A 113 0.83 15.67 5.90
C ALA A 113 1.55 16.06 4.60
N GLY A 114 1.48 15.19 3.59
CA GLY A 114 2.06 15.40 2.27
C GLY A 114 2.35 14.08 1.58
N PRO A 115 2.93 14.14 0.37
CA PRO A 115 3.41 12.95 -0.33
C PRO A 115 4.70 12.45 0.33
N ALA A 116 4.71 11.20 0.78
CA ALA A 116 5.86 10.54 1.42
C ALA A 116 6.16 9.20 0.74
N ASP A 117 7.42 8.77 0.78
CA ASP A 117 7.89 7.46 0.31
C ASP A 117 7.48 6.35 1.29
N ALA A 118 6.16 6.25 1.49
CA ALA A 118 5.52 5.49 2.56
C ALA A 118 4.96 4.14 2.08
N TYR A 119 5.13 3.80 0.80
CA TYR A 119 4.57 2.60 0.18
C TYR A 119 5.65 1.85 -0.58
N LEU A 120 5.60 0.52 -0.51
CA LEU A 120 6.50 -0.37 -1.21
C LEU A 120 5.68 -1.47 -1.87
N LEU A 121 5.86 -1.61 -3.17
CA LEU A 121 5.36 -2.73 -3.96
C LEU A 121 6.52 -3.68 -4.22
N GLU A 122 6.31 -4.97 -4.01
CA GLU A 122 7.25 -6.02 -4.37
C GLU A 122 6.55 -7.04 -5.24
N VAL A 123 7.10 -7.30 -6.43
CA VAL A 123 6.55 -8.22 -7.44
C VAL A 123 7.70 -9.05 -7.97
N GLU A 124 7.61 -10.38 -7.85
CA GLU A 124 8.65 -11.29 -8.35
C GLU A 124 10.06 -10.94 -7.85
N GLY A 125 10.16 -10.42 -6.61
CA GLY A 125 11.42 -10.03 -5.97
C GLY A 125 11.90 -8.61 -6.32
N ASN A 126 11.26 -7.94 -7.27
CA ASN A 126 11.53 -6.55 -7.60
C ASN A 126 10.78 -5.60 -6.66
N GLN A 127 11.50 -4.71 -5.97
CA GLN A 127 10.92 -3.73 -5.07
C GLN A 127 10.84 -2.35 -5.71
N ALA A 128 9.67 -1.73 -5.63
CA ALA A 128 9.40 -0.36 -6.07
C ALA A 128 8.84 0.47 -4.90
N ILE A 129 9.54 1.54 -4.56
CA ILE A 129 9.08 2.51 -3.56
C ILE A 129 8.14 3.51 -4.25
N ALA A 130 6.96 3.71 -3.67
CA ALA A 130 5.95 4.63 -4.17
C ALA A 130 5.74 5.79 -3.20
N LYS A 131 5.67 6.99 -3.80
CA LYS A 131 5.38 8.23 -3.08
C LYS A 131 3.87 8.50 -3.11
N GLY A 132 3.23 8.54 -1.95
CA GLY A 132 1.79 8.73 -1.85
C GLY A 132 1.40 9.58 -0.64
N PRO A 133 0.13 10.03 -0.55
CA PRO A 133 -0.35 10.69 0.66
C PRO A 133 -0.15 9.77 1.87
N PHE A 134 0.45 10.33 2.93
CA PHE A 134 0.65 9.63 4.21
C PHE A 134 0.43 10.61 5.36
N PRO A 135 -0.15 10.17 6.51
CA PRO A 135 -0.22 11.03 7.68
C PRO A 135 1.18 11.30 8.24
N ALA A 136 1.37 12.44 8.89
CA ALA A 136 2.59 12.67 9.66
C ALA A 136 2.65 11.71 10.85
N GLU A 137 3.86 11.34 11.25
CA GLU A 137 4.09 10.82 12.60
C GLU A 137 3.52 11.84 13.60
N GLU A 138 2.71 11.37 14.54
CA GLU A 138 2.25 12.21 15.65
C GLU A 138 3.49 12.73 16.37
N LYS A 139 3.87 13.98 16.10
CA LYS A 139 4.89 14.65 16.91
C LYS A 139 4.40 14.53 18.35
N PRO A 140 5.21 14.02 19.30
CA PRO A 140 4.86 14.14 20.70
C PRO A 140 4.59 15.63 20.91
N VAL A 141 3.38 15.94 21.37
CA VAL A 141 2.94 17.29 21.73
C VAL A 141 4.14 18.04 22.27
N ALA A 142 4.57 19.06 21.53
CA ALA A 142 5.70 19.88 21.92
C ALA A 142 5.49 20.20 23.40
N GLN A 143 6.37 19.64 24.23
CA GLN A 143 6.39 19.89 25.66
C GLN A 143 6.29 21.40 25.78
N ARG A 144 5.13 21.88 26.28
CA ARG A 144 4.91 23.29 26.56
C ARG A 144 6.13 23.71 27.37
N ALA A 145 7.04 24.45 26.73
CA ALA A 145 8.14 25.09 27.42
C ALA A 145 7.47 26.15 28.29
N ALA A 146 7.18 25.76 29.53
CA ALA A 146 6.91 26.69 30.60
C ALA A 146 8.23 27.41 30.88
N ASN A 147 8.32 28.68 30.53
CA ASN A 147 9.11 29.69 31.22
C ASN A 147 8.53 31.07 30.91
#